data_AF-A0A957Q6R3-F1
#
_entry.id   AF-A0A957Q6R3-F1
#
_cell.length_a   1.000
_cell.length_b   1.000
_cell.length_c   1.000
_cell.angle_alpha   90.00
_cell.angle_beta   90.00
_cell.angle_gamma   90.00
#
_symmetry.space_group_name_H-M   'P 1'
#
loop_
_entity.id
_entity.type
_entity.pdbx_description
1 polymer ?
#
loop_
_entity_poly.entity_id
_entity_poly.type
_entity_poly.pdbx_seq_one_letter_code
_entity_poly.pdbx_strand_id
1 'polypeptide(L)'
;MAQLRRQYPAEVVVIGVHSAKFPAEKITANIRAAAMRHGIHHPVINDAEFNVWSQYGVRAWPTVVLVDPAGKVVGQQSGEITAEGFGAVIDAMIADFDAQGLLDRTPLPGIQPAIAGEPPRLLHYPSKLLPAVGDRLFVADTGHHRLLEVQLSLDGLSGEVVRTFGTGAAGLQDGHITTAQFHDPHGMALLGNTLYVADTENHAIRAI
;
A
#
# COMPACT_ATOMS: atom_id res chain seq x y z
N MET A 1 -3.00 -1.58 9.58
CA MET A 1 -3.49 -2.97 9.38
C MET A 1 -2.40 -4.01 9.13
N ALA A 2 -1.40 -3.75 8.28
CA ALA A 2 -0.29 -4.70 8.06
C ALA A 2 0.46 -5.07 9.36
N GLN A 3 0.61 -4.10 10.28
CA GLN A 3 1.18 -4.34 11.61
C GLN A 3 0.39 -5.39 12.42
N LEU A 4 -0.93 -5.27 12.53
CA LEU A 4 -1.77 -6.25 13.25
C LEU A 4 -1.60 -7.65 12.68
N ARG A 5 -1.57 -7.80 11.36
CA ARG A 5 -1.34 -9.11 10.72
C ARG A 5 0.04 -9.70 11.00
N ARG A 6 1.07 -8.87 11.15
CA ARG A 6 2.41 -9.35 11.53
C ARG A 6 2.46 -9.75 13.00
N GLN A 7 1.73 -9.03 13.85
CA GLN A 7 1.68 -9.29 15.28
C GLN A 7 0.84 -10.53 15.63
N TYR A 8 -0.25 -10.76 14.90
CA TYR A 8 -1.22 -11.84 15.13
C TYR A 8 -1.47 -12.66 13.86
N PRO A 9 -0.45 -13.34 13.30
CA PRO A 9 -0.55 -13.96 11.97
C PRO A 9 -1.50 -15.16 11.92
N ALA A 10 -1.76 -15.84 13.04
CA ALA A 10 -2.62 -17.02 13.11
C ALA A 10 -3.98 -16.73 13.76
N GLU A 11 -4.09 -15.65 14.53
CA GLU A 11 -5.25 -15.32 15.34
C GLU A 11 -6.14 -14.24 14.71
N VAL A 12 -5.57 -13.36 13.88
CA VAL A 12 -6.30 -12.22 13.30
C VAL A 12 -6.33 -12.29 11.79
N VAL A 13 -7.55 -12.32 11.26
CA VAL A 13 -7.82 -12.10 9.84
C VAL A 13 -8.27 -10.66 9.63
N VAL A 14 -7.58 -9.96 8.72
CA VAL A 14 -8.05 -8.65 8.22
C VAL A 14 -8.76 -8.88 6.90
N ILE A 15 -9.96 -8.34 6.74
CA ILE A 15 -10.70 -8.32 5.47
C ILE A 15 -10.94 -6.86 5.09
N GLY A 16 -10.42 -6.45 3.94
CA GLY A 16 -10.69 -5.14 3.37
C GLY A 16 -12.05 -5.13 2.70
N VAL A 17 -13.02 -4.39 3.23
CA VAL A 17 -14.30 -4.16 2.54
C VAL A 17 -14.16 -2.88 1.72
N HIS A 18 -13.92 -3.03 0.42
CA HIS A 18 -13.78 -1.89 -0.48
C HIS A 18 -15.16 -1.41 -0.92
N SER A 19 -15.68 -0.41 -0.21
CA SER A 19 -16.90 0.32 -0.61
C SER A 19 -16.50 1.55 -1.40
N ALA A 20 -16.81 1.55 -2.70
CA ALA A 20 -16.30 2.51 -3.68
C ALA A 20 -16.89 3.91 -3.50
N LYS A 21 -16.05 4.95 -3.43
CA LYS A 21 -16.50 6.35 -3.44
C LYS A 21 -16.78 6.83 -4.86
N PHE A 22 -16.00 6.36 -5.84
CA PHE A 22 -16.11 6.76 -7.25
C PHE A 22 -16.50 5.59 -8.17
N PRO A 23 -17.14 5.84 -9.32
CA PRO A 23 -17.55 4.78 -10.25
C PRO A 23 -16.40 3.87 -10.71
N ALA A 24 -15.22 4.44 -10.95
CA ALA A 24 -14.04 3.68 -11.37
C ALA A 24 -13.55 2.69 -10.29
N GLU A 25 -13.82 2.99 -9.02
CA GLU A 25 -13.45 2.15 -7.87
C GLU A 25 -14.38 0.95 -7.71
N LYS A 26 -15.54 0.92 -8.39
CA LYS A 26 -16.42 -0.26 -8.44
C LYS A 26 -15.84 -1.40 -9.28
N ILE A 27 -14.85 -1.11 -10.13
CA ILE A 27 -14.30 -2.07 -11.10
C ILE A 27 -13.25 -2.96 -10.41
N THR A 28 -13.51 -4.26 -10.31
CA THR A 28 -12.63 -5.23 -9.62
C THR A 28 -11.17 -5.20 -10.11
N ALA A 29 -10.94 -4.98 -11.41
CA ALA A 29 -9.59 -4.87 -11.95
C ALA A 29 -8.83 -3.65 -11.40
N ASN A 30 -9.51 -2.51 -11.22
CA ASN A 30 -8.92 -1.30 -10.65
C ASN A 30 -8.60 -1.48 -9.17
N ILE A 31 -9.51 -2.13 -8.42
CA ILE A 31 -9.29 -2.46 -7.00
C ILE A 31 -8.08 -3.38 -6.86
N ARG A 32 -7.96 -4.40 -7.72
CA ARG A 32 -6.80 -5.30 -7.73
C ARG A 32 -5.50 -4.55 -7.99
N ALA A 33 -5.48 -3.66 -8.99
CA ALA A 33 -4.31 -2.84 -9.29
C ALA A 33 -3.95 -1.89 -8.13
N ALA A 34 -4.94 -1.33 -7.43
CA ALA A 34 -4.71 -0.51 -6.25
C ALA A 34 -4.18 -1.34 -5.07
N ALA A 35 -4.75 -2.52 -4.83
CA ALA A 35 -4.27 -3.45 -3.81
C ALA A 35 -2.81 -3.85 -4.05
N MET A 36 -2.44 -4.13 -5.30
CA MET A 36 -1.05 -4.40 -5.68
C MET A 36 -0.13 -3.19 -5.44
N ARG A 37 -0.55 -2.00 -5.90
CA ARG A 37 0.20 -0.76 -5.72
C ARG A 37 0.52 -0.46 -4.25
N HIS A 38 -0.43 -0.73 -3.36
CA HIS A 38 -0.30 -0.44 -1.92
C HIS A 38 0.14 -1.65 -1.08
N GLY A 39 0.59 -2.76 -1.69
CA GLY A 39 1.05 -3.94 -0.95
C GLY A 39 -0.03 -4.57 -0.07
N ILE A 40 -1.29 -4.53 -0.50
CA ILE A 40 -2.41 -5.13 0.24
C ILE A 40 -2.42 -6.64 0.01
N HIS A 41 -1.92 -7.38 1.00
CA HIS A 41 -1.86 -8.85 0.96
C HIS A 41 -3.02 -9.55 1.67
N HIS A 42 -4.02 -8.81 2.15
CA HIS A 42 -5.17 -9.39 2.84
C HIS A 42 -6.36 -9.50 1.87
N PRO A 43 -7.34 -10.37 2.14
CA PRO A 43 -8.56 -10.46 1.34
C PRO A 43 -9.24 -9.11 1.18
N VAL A 44 -9.68 -8.81 -0.04
CA VAL A 44 -10.45 -7.60 -0.35
C VAL A 44 -11.75 -8.00 -1.02
N ILE A 45 -12.86 -7.55 -0.45
CA ILE A 45 -14.20 -7.69 -1.02
C ILE A 45 -14.52 -6.41 -1.79
N ASN A 46 -15.01 -6.55 -3.01
CA ASN A 46 -15.57 -5.43 -3.79
C ASN A 46 -17.04 -5.22 -3.38
N ASP A 47 -17.29 -4.29 -2.46
CA ASP A 47 -18.61 -3.91 -1.98
C ASP A 47 -19.16 -2.71 -2.78
N ALA A 48 -19.20 -2.86 -4.11
CA ALA A 48 -19.57 -1.79 -5.04
C ALA A 48 -20.96 -1.18 -4.79
N GLU A 49 -21.87 -1.95 -4.20
CA GLU A 49 -23.26 -1.57 -3.93
C GLU A 49 -23.53 -1.30 -2.44
N PHE A 50 -22.49 -1.16 -1.62
CA PHE A 50 -22.60 -0.80 -0.20
C PHE A 50 -23.44 -1.77 0.63
N ASN A 51 -23.47 -3.05 0.27
CA ASN A 51 -24.26 -4.06 0.97
C ASN A 51 -23.67 -4.33 2.36
N VAL A 52 -22.36 -4.60 2.42
CA VAL A 52 -21.66 -4.85 3.69
C VAL A 52 -21.59 -3.56 4.51
N TRP A 53 -21.25 -2.45 3.87
CA TRP A 53 -21.23 -1.12 4.49
C TRP A 53 -22.54 -0.81 5.23
N SER A 54 -23.68 -1.04 4.57
CA SER A 54 -25.00 -0.73 5.13
C SER A 54 -25.38 -1.70 6.25
N GLN A 55 -25.11 -3.00 6.09
CA GLN A 55 -25.39 -4.01 7.13
C GLN A 55 -24.60 -3.77 8.43
N TYR A 56 -23.37 -3.28 8.31
CA TYR A 56 -22.51 -2.92 9.45
C TYR A 56 -22.72 -1.48 9.94
N GLY A 57 -23.71 -0.76 9.41
CA GLY A 57 -24.05 0.59 9.85
C GLY A 57 -22.92 1.62 9.69
N VAL A 58 -22.00 1.40 8.74
CA VAL A 58 -20.84 2.26 8.53
C VAL A 58 -21.27 3.62 7.97
N ARG A 59 -20.57 4.69 8.37
CA ARG A 59 -20.91 6.08 7.97
C ARG A 59 -19.72 6.93 7.52
N ALA A 60 -18.50 6.43 7.65
CA ALA A 60 -17.30 7.18 7.31
C ALA A 60 -16.19 6.24 6.84
N TRP A 61 -15.40 6.71 5.88
CA TRP A 61 -14.13 6.09 5.52
C TRP A 61 -12.98 6.72 6.32
N PRO A 62 -12.00 5.93 6.80
CA PRO A 62 -12.11 4.49 7.04
C PRO A 62 -12.97 4.19 8.28
N THR A 63 -13.48 2.96 8.38
CA THR A 63 -14.09 2.42 9.59
C THR A 63 -13.59 0.99 9.78
N VAL A 64 -13.18 0.64 10.99
CA VAL A 64 -12.78 -0.70 11.39
C VAL A 64 -13.89 -1.30 12.24
N VAL A 65 -14.25 -2.54 11.96
CA VAL A 65 -15.16 -3.35 12.77
C VAL A 65 -14.38 -4.54 13.30
N LEU A 66 -14.43 -4.76 14.61
CA LEU A 66 -13.84 -5.91 15.28
C LEU A 66 -14.92 -6.96 15.51
N VAL A 67 -14.67 -8.16 15.00
CA VAL A 67 -15.56 -9.33 15.11
C VAL A 67 -14.81 -10.40 15.90
N ASP A 68 -15.45 -10.96 16.93
CA ASP A 68 -14.86 -12.02 17.75
C ASP A 68 -14.94 -13.40 17.05
N PRO A 69 -14.27 -14.44 17.58
CA PRO A 69 -14.30 -15.77 16.98
C PRO A 69 -15.69 -16.43 16.95
N ALA A 70 -16.66 -15.94 17.74
CA ALA A 70 -18.05 -16.40 17.69
C ALA A 70 -18.89 -15.67 16.62
N GLY A 71 -18.28 -14.75 15.86
CA GLY A 71 -18.93 -13.97 14.81
C GLY A 71 -19.68 -12.74 15.31
N LYS A 72 -19.47 -12.32 16.56
CA LYS A 72 -20.14 -11.16 17.15
C LYS A 72 -19.31 -9.90 16.93
N VAL A 73 -19.97 -8.80 16.56
CA VAL A 73 -19.36 -7.48 16.55
C VAL A 73 -19.11 -7.01 17.99
N VAL A 74 -17.84 -6.79 18.33
CA VAL A 74 -17.40 -6.39 19.68
C VAL A 74 -16.83 -4.97 19.73
N GLY A 75 -16.59 -4.36 18.57
CA GLY A 75 -16.15 -2.96 18.48
C GLY A 75 -16.28 -2.39 17.09
N GLN A 76 -16.45 -1.08 17.00
CA GLN A 76 -16.44 -0.32 15.75
C GLN A 76 -15.82 1.04 15.99
N GLN A 77 -14.92 1.46 15.10
CA GLN A 77 -14.27 2.76 15.18
C GLN A 77 -14.18 3.38 13.79
N SER A 78 -14.58 4.64 13.67
CA SER A 78 -14.46 5.44 12.45
C SER A 78 -13.29 6.41 12.54
N GLY A 79 -12.71 6.74 11.39
CA GLY A 79 -11.53 7.58 11.26
C GLY A 79 -10.27 6.77 10.97
N GLU A 80 -9.15 7.47 10.81
CA GLU A 80 -7.83 6.85 10.64
C GLU A 80 -7.38 6.22 11.97
N ILE A 81 -6.99 4.95 11.96
CA ILE A 81 -6.74 4.17 13.17
C ILE A 81 -5.40 3.45 13.07
N THR A 82 -4.65 3.47 14.18
CA THR A 82 -3.38 2.74 14.35
C THR A 82 -3.62 1.34 14.92
N ALA A 83 -2.71 0.41 14.66
CA ALA A 83 -2.78 -0.95 15.19
C ALA A 83 -2.79 -0.99 16.73
N GLU A 84 -2.13 -0.02 17.37
CA GLU A 84 -1.97 0.08 18.82
C GLU A 84 -3.31 0.13 19.55
N GLY A 85 -4.34 0.72 18.94
CA GLY A 85 -5.68 0.82 19.55
C GLY A 85 -6.39 -0.52 19.77
N PHE A 86 -5.96 -1.60 19.11
CA PHE A 86 -6.64 -2.90 19.17
C PHE A 86 -5.88 -3.99 19.92
N GLY A 87 -4.57 -3.83 20.14
CA GLY A 87 -3.71 -4.90 20.66
C GLY A 87 -4.22 -5.51 21.97
N ALA A 88 -4.49 -4.67 22.98
CA ALA A 88 -4.96 -5.14 24.28
C ALA A 88 -6.31 -5.88 24.22
N VAL A 89 -7.22 -5.45 23.35
CA VAL A 89 -8.54 -6.10 23.17
C VAL A 89 -8.36 -7.44 22.46
N ILE A 90 -7.50 -7.48 21.44
CA ILE A 90 -7.17 -8.71 20.72
C ILE A 90 -6.51 -9.72 21.67
N ASP A 91 -5.52 -9.31 22.47
CA ASP A 91 -4.83 -10.18 23.42
C ASP A 91 -5.80 -10.80 24.45
N ALA A 92 -6.71 -9.98 24.99
CA ALA A 92 -7.73 -10.45 25.92
C ALA A 92 -8.68 -11.48 25.28
N MET A 93 -9.15 -11.20 24.06
CA MET A 93 -10.01 -12.14 23.32
C MET A 93 -9.26 -13.45 23.00
N ILE A 94 -7.99 -13.38 22.60
CA ILE A 94 -7.19 -14.58 22.34
C ILE A 94 -7.13 -15.43 23.60
N ALA A 95 -6.78 -14.84 24.75
CA ALA A 95 -6.70 -15.56 26.02
C ALA A 95 -8.04 -16.21 26.42
N ASP A 96 -9.14 -15.48 26.30
CA ASP A 96 -10.48 -15.95 26.68
C ASP A 96 -10.96 -17.11 25.79
N PHE A 97 -10.77 -17.01 24.47
CA PHE A 97 -11.21 -18.04 23.52
C PHE A 97 -10.27 -19.25 23.50
N ASP A 98 -8.98 -19.07 23.79
CA ASP A 98 -8.04 -20.18 23.99
C ASP A 98 -8.37 -21.00 25.24
N ALA A 99 -8.67 -20.34 26.36
CA ALA A 99 -9.05 -21.02 27.60
C ALA A 99 -10.30 -21.90 27.42
N GLN A 100 -11.15 -21.56 26.46
CA GLN A 100 -12.36 -22.31 26.10
C GLN A 100 -12.13 -23.32 24.96
N GLY A 101 -10.97 -23.32 24.31
CA GLY A 101 -10.68 -24.16 23.15
C GLY A 101 -11.51 -23.80 21.90
N LEU A 102 -11.92 -22.54 21.78
CA LEU A 102 -12.81 -22.07 20.70
C LEU A 102 -12.08 -21.27 19.61
N LEU A 103 -10.79 -20.96 19.78
CA LEU A 103 -10.03 -20.20 18.81
C LEU A 103 -9.46 -21.11 17.71
N ASP A 104 -10.02 -21.01 16.51
CA ASP A 104 -9.49 -21.69 15.31
C ASP A 104 -8.36 -20.87 14.68
N ARG A 105 -7.18 -21.48 14.58
CA ARG A 105 -5.97 -20.90 13.95
C ARG A 105 -5.67 -21.50 12.58
N THR A 106 -6.59 -22.29 12.03
CA THR A 106 -6.45 -22.86 10.69
C THR A 106 -6.45 -21.73 9.67
N PRO A 107 -5.44 -21.62 8.79
CA PRO A 107 -5.43 -20.61 7.75
C PRO A 107 -6.68 -20.70 6.86
N LEU A 108 -7.25 -19.54 6.51
CA LEU A 108 -8.43 -19.51 5.66
C LEU A 108 -8.15 -20.20 4.30
N PRO A 109 -8.93 -21.22 3.93
CA PRO A 109 -8.69 -21.97 2.70
C PRO A 109 -8.96 -21.09 1.47
N GLY A 110 -8.12 -21.23 0.44
CA GLY A 110 -8.30 -20.54 -0.83
C GLY A 110 -7.88 -19.07 -0.86
N ILE A 111 -7.30 -18.54 0.22
CA ILE A 111 -6.77 -17.18 0.25
C ILE A 111 -5.33 -17.19 -0.25
N GLN A 112 -5.17 -16.96 -1.55
CA GLN A 112 -3.87 -16.72 -2.16
C GLN A 112 -3.62 -15.20 -2.23
N PRO A 113 -2.44 -14.71 -1.80
CA PRO A 113 -2.09 -13.33 -2.02
C PRO A 113 -2.15 -13.03 -3.51
N ALA A 114 -2.95 -12.04 -3.92
CA ALA A 114 -3.06 -11.62 -5.32
C ALA A 114 -1.71 -11.19 -5.94
N ILE A 115 -0.70 -10.95 -5.09
CA ILE A 115 0.62 -10.42 -5.44
C ILE A 115 1.63 -11.54 -5.76
N ALA A 116 1.28 -12.82 -5.55
CA ALA A 116 2.15 -13.92 -5.93
C ALA A 116 2.15 -14.12 -7.46
N GLY A 117 3.11 -13.50 -8.16
CA GLY A 117 3.47 -13.92 -9.53
C GLY A 117 3.42 -12.88 -10.64
N GLU A 118 3.44 -11.58 -10.37
CA GLU A 118 3.71 -10.64 -11.47
C GLU A 118 5.18 -10.71 -11.91
N PRO A 119 5.44 -10.81 -13.22
CA PRO A 119 6.81 -10.79 -13.73
C PRO A 119 7.46 -9.45 -13.41
N PRO A 120 8.79 -9.41 -13.19
CA PRO A 120 9.50 -8.16 -13.00
C PRO A 120 9.28 -7.25 -14.21
N ARG A 121 8.88 -6.00 -13.95
CA ARG A 121 8.66 -4.96 -14.96
C ARG A 121 9.76 -3.91 -14.84
N LEU A 122 10.03 -3.18 -15.93
CA LEU A 122 11.00 -2.07 -15.88
C LEU A 122 10.51 -0.95 -14.96
N LEU A 123 9.22 -0.60 -15.06
CA LEU A 123 8.54 0.36 -14.22
C LEU A 123 7.43 -0.33 -13.44
N HIS A 124 7.20 0.12 -12.21
CA HIS A 124 6.15 -0.38 -11.34
C HIS A 124 5.36 0.80 -10.76
N TYR A 125 4.14 0.98 -11.24
CA TYR A 125 3.24 2.09 -10.90
C TYR A 125 3.92 3.48 -10.88
N PRO A 126 4.58 3.91 -11.97
CA PRO A 126 5.20 5.23 -12.02
C PRO A 126 4.13 6.32 -11.86
N SER A 127 4.32 7.26 -10.93
CA SER A 127 3.28 8.20 -10.54
C SER A 127 3.43 9.60 -11.14
N LYS A 128 4.66 10.00 -11.47
CA LYS A 128 5.03 11.33 -11.95
C LYS A 128 6.20 11.28 -12.91
N LEU A 129 6.19 12.24 -13.83
CA LEU A 129 7.24 12.51 -14.80
C LEU A 129 7.64 13.98 -14.69
N LEU A 130 8.92 14.28 -14.84
CA LEU A 130 9.44 15.65 -14.82
C LEU A 130 10.48 15.82 -15.95
N PRO A 131 10.19 16.63 -16.99
CA PRO A 131 11.18 16.95 -18.01
C PRO A 131 12.41 17.63 -17.41
N ALA A 132 13.59 17.28 -17.90
CA ALA A 132 14.85 17.91 -17.52
C ALA A 132 15.48 18.65 -18.73
N VAL A 133 16.67 19.24 -18.55
CA VAL A 133 17.38 19.91 -19.64
C VAL A 133 17.82 18.90 -20.70
N GLY A 134 17.65 19.25 -21.98
CA GLY A 134 17.88 18.36 -23.10
C GLY A 134 16.76 17.34 -23.26
N ASP A 135 16.99 16.29 -24.03
CA ASP A 135 16.02 15.21 -24.25
C ASP A 135 15.98 14.24 -23.05
N ARG A 136 15.83 14.76 -21.83
CA ARG A 136 15.87 13.99 -20.57
C ARG A 136 14.59 14.09 -19.76
N LEU A 137 14.30 13.02 -19.03
CA LEU A 137 13.10 12.86 -18.24
C LEU A 137 13.43 12.21 -16.89
N PHE A 138 12.99 12.81 -15.79
CA PHE A 138 12.93 12.11 -14.51
C PHE A 138 11.62 11.36 -14.37
N VAL A 139 11.69 10.14 -13.87
CA VAL A 139 10.54 9.26 -13.61
C VAL A 139 10.53 8.90 -12.13
N ALA A 140 9.41 9.17 -11.45
CA ALA A 140 9.16 8.61 -10.14
C ALA A 140 8.60 7.20 -10.31
N ASP A 141 9.48 6.20 -10.23
CA ASP A 141 9.15 4.78 -10.32
C ASP A 141 8.67 4.28 -8.95
N THR A 142 7.51 4.82 -8.54
CA THR A 142 7.00 4.81 -7.17
C THR A 142 6.93 3.42 -6.56
N GLY A 143 6.36 2.45 -7.27
CA GLY A 143 6.22 1.08 -6.79
C GLY A 143 7.52 0.29 -6.74
N HIS A 144 8.62 0.82 -7.28
CA HIS A 144 9.98 0.31 -7.04
C HIS A 144 10.76 1.20 -6.06
N HIS A 145 10.11 2.15 -5.38
CA HIS A 145 10.71 3.04 -4.39
C HIS A 145 12.04 3.69 -4.85
N ARG A 146 12.06 4.17 -6.10
CA ARG A 146 13.24 4.74 -6.73
C ARG A 146 12.87 5.83 -7.73
N LEU A 147 13.87 6.57 -8.19
CA LEU A 147 13.73 7.52 -9.29
C LEU A 147 14.64 7.10 -10.44
N LEU A 148 14.25 7.42 -11.66
CA LEU A 148 15.04 7.19 -12.86
C LEU A 148 15.28 8.50 -13.57
N GLU A 149 16.47 8.70 -14.11
CA GLU A 149 16.71 9.65 -15.17
C GLU A 149 16.82 8.88 -16.49
N VAL A 150 16.04 9.32 -17.47
CA VAL A 150 15.89 8.68 -18.77
C VAL A 150 16.33 9.65 -19.85
N GLN A 151 17.18 9.21 -20.76
CA GLN A 151 17.53 9.90 -22.00
C GLN A 151 16.58 9.44 -23.09
N LEU A 152 15.80 10.35 -23.66
CA LEU A 152 14.89 10.06 -24.76
C LEU A 152 15.64 10.03 -26.09
N SER A 153 15.16 9.20 -27.02
CA SER A 153 15.56 9.25 -28.42
C SER A 153 15.05 10.51 -29.12
N LEU A 154 15.67 10.87 -30.24
CA LEU A 154 15.32 12.09 -31.00
C LEU A 154 13.88 12.12 -31.51
N ASP A 155 13.29 10.94 -31.76
CA ASP A 155 11.89 10.81 -32.15
C ASP A 155 10.93 10.80 -30.94
N GLY A 156 11.46 10.79 -29.71
CA GLY A 156 10.70 10.73 -28.47
C GLY A 156 9.97 9.40 -28.23
N LEU A 157 10.21 8.38 -29.05
CA LEU A 157 9.49 7.10 -28.99
C LEU A 157 10.15 6.06 -28.08
N SER A 158 11.40 6.28 -27.70
CA SER A 158 12.15 5.39 -26.82
C SER A 158 12.98 6.19 -25.81
N GLY A 159 13.43 5.50 -24.76
CA GLY A 159 14.32 6.10 -23.79
C GLY A 159 15.21 5.07 -23.11
N GLU A 160 16.42 5.48 -22.77
CA GLU A 160 17.40 4.71 -22.04
C GLU A 160 17.54 5.24 -20.62
N VAL A 161 17.50 4.36 -19.62
CA VAL A 161 17.77 4.74 -18.22
C VAL A 161 19.26 5.06 -18.10
N VAL A 162 19.59 6.32 -17.83
CA VAL A 162 20.98 6.78 -17.68
C VAL A 162 21.43 6.80 -16.21
N ARG A 163 20.50 7.02 -15.27
CA ARG A 163 20.76 6.95 -13.83
C ARG A 163 19.55 6.40 -13.09
N THR A 164 19.82 5.62 -12.04
CA THR A 164 18.81 5.10 -11.11
C THR A 164 19.15 5.58 -9.72
N PHE A 165 18.23 6.28 -9.06
CA PHE A 165 18.37 6.80 -7.70
C PHE A 165 17.56 5.96 -6.74
N GLY A 166 18.26 5.35 -5.78
CA GLY A 166 17.69 4.52 -4.74
C GLY A 166 17.98 3.04 -4.95
N THR A 167 18.08 2.30 -3.85
CA THR A 167 18.26 0.83 -3.85
C THR A 167 17.02 0.07 -4.35
N GLY A 168 15.86 0.73 -4.31
CA GLY A 168 14.55 0.16 -4.56
C GLY A 168 13.90 -0.54 -3.35
N ALA A 169 14.60 -0.60 -2.22
CA ALA A 169 13.99 -0.94 -0.95
C ALA A 169 13.33 0.30 -0.32
N ALA A 170 12.12 0.12 0.21
CA ALA A 170 11.42 1.15 0.97
C ALA A 170 12.24 1.56 2.21
N GLY A 171 12.46 2.86 2.40
CA GLY A 171 13.17 3.39 3.57
C GLY A 171 13.53 4.88 3.43
N LEU A 172 14.11 5.46 4.48
CA LEU A 172 14.47 6.89 4.57
C LEU A 172 15.99 7.14 4.50
N GLN A 173 16.79 6.11 4.19
CA GLN A 173 18.25 6.25 4.19
C GLN A 173 18.73 7.28 3.16
N ASP A 174 19.50 8.27 3.60
CA ASP A 174 20.24 9.19 2.73
C ASP A 174 21.59 8.59 2.29
N GLY A 175 22.22 9.19 1.28
CA GLY A 175 23.59 8.87 0.89
C GLY A 175 23.78 8.90 -0.62
N HIS A 176 24.72 8.09 -1.09
CA HIS A 176 25.00 7.95 -2.51
C HIS A 176 23.77 7.40 -3.26
N ILE A 177 23.69 7.70 -4.56
CA ILE A 177 22.58 7.31 -5.43
C ILE A 177 22.24 5.81 -5.37
N THR A 178 23.24 4.95 -5.13
CA THR A 178 23.08 3.49 -5.05
C THR A 178 22.77 2.95 -3.64
N THR A 179 22.83 3.79 -2.60
CA THR A 179 22.58 3.39 -1.20
C THR A 179 21.39 4.10 -0.59
N ALA A 180 20.97 5.24 -1.17
CA ALA A 180 19.79 5.95 -0.73
C ALA A 180 18.53 5.05 -0.84
N GLN A 181 17.55 5.34 0.00
CA GLN A 181 16.25 4.68 -0.01
C GLN A 181 15.16 5.76 -0.06
N PHE A 182 14.09 5.44 -0.77
CA PHE A 182 12.85 6.22 -0.83
C PHE A 182 11.71 5.33 -0.34
N HIS A 183 10.55 5.91 -0.07
CA HIS A 183 9.33 5.19 0.22
C HIS A 183 8.16 5.87 -0.51
N ASP A 184 7.76 5.24 -1.62
CA ASP A 184 6.73 5.74 -2.55
C ASP A 184 6.93 7.21 -2.97
N PRO A 185 8.05 7.52 -3.65
CA PRO A 185 8.31 8.87 -4.13
C PRO A 185 7.30 9.26 -5.22
N HIS A 186 6.75 10.47 -5.12
CA HIS A 186 5.73 11.00 -6.04
C HIS A 186 6.20 12.29 -6.74
N GLY A 187 5.84 13.44 -6.16
CA GLY A 187 6.06 14.75 -6.77
C GLY A 187 7.55 15.04 -6.92
N MET A 188 7.92 15.64 -8.04
CA MET A 188 9.29 16.06 -8.30
C MET A 188 9.31 17.49 -8.81
N ALA A 189 10.34 18.25 -8.44
CA ALA A 189 10.58 19.59 -8.95
C ALA A 189 12.09 19.83 -9.12
N LEU A 190 12.48 20.45 -10.23
CA LEU A 190 13.88 20.81 -10.49
C LEU A 190 14.08 22.30 -10.21
N LEU A 191 15.06 22.62 -9.36
CA LEU A 191 15.48 24.00 -9.10
C LEU A 191 16.99 24.09 -9.31
N GLY A 192 17.39 24.78 -10.38
CA GLY A 192 18.79 24.78 -10.82
C GLY A 192 19.22 23.36 -11.18
N ASN A 193 20.23 22.84 -10.48
CA ASN A 193 20.75 21.49 -10.69
C ASN A 193 20.33 20.50 -9.59
N THR A 194 19.37 20.88 -8.73
CA THR A 194 18.90 20.07 -7.61
C THR A 194 17.48 19.58 -7.88
N LEU A 195 17.28 18.27 -7.76
CA LEU A 195 15.98 17.62 -7.88
C LEU A 195 15.37 17.44 -6.49
N TYR A 196 14.27 18.14 -6.23
CA TYR A 196 13.47 17.97 -5.04
C TYR A 196 12.39 16.92 -5.25
N VAL A 197 12.18 16.08 -4.24
CA VAL A 197 11.31 14.89 -4.33
C VAL A 197 10.40 14.85 -3.10
N ALA A 198 9.11 14.71 -3.33
CA ALA A 198 8.14 14.36 -2.29
C ALA A 198 8.19 12.85 -2.07
N ASP A 199 8.80 12.45 -0.97
CA ASP A 199 8.98 11.07 -0.53
C ASP A 199 7.81 10.69 0.40
N THR A 200 6.68 10.34 -0.23
CA THR A 200 5.33 10.50 0.32
C THR A 200 5.11 9.71 1.61
N GLU A 201 5.48 8.43 1.61
CA GLU A 201 5.25 7.54 2.75
C GLU A 201 6.34 7.66 3.83
N ASN A 202 7.43 8.36 3.52
CA ASN A 202 8.39 8.83 4.52
C ASN A 202 8.01 10.18 5.13
N HIS A 203 6.95 10.84 4.62
CA HIS A 203 6.54 12.19 5.01
C HIS A 203 7.67 13.23 4.91
N ALA A 204 8.52 13.09 3.88
CA ALA A 204 9.74 13.87 3.74
C ALA A 204 9.84 14.56 2.37
N ILE A 205 10.56 15.69 2.33
CA ILE A 205 11.09 16.27 1.09
C ILE A 205 12.57 15.93 1.00
N ARG A 206 12.99 15.31 -0.10
CA ARG A 206 14.37 14.89 -0.34
C ARG A 206 14.99 15.77 -1.44
N ALA A 207 16.32 15.88 -1.43
CA ALA A 207 17.08 16.62 -2.43
C ALA A 207 18.18 15.73 -3.02
N ILE A 208 18.33 15.80 -4.34
CA ILE A 208 19.28 15.02 -5.15
C ILE A 208 20.12 15.98 -6.00
#